data_AF-A0A1S1YZ02-F1
#
_entry.id   AF-A0A1S1YZ02-F1
#
_cell.length_a   1.000
_cell.length_b   1.000
_cell.length_c   1.000
_cell.angle_alpha   90.00
_cell.angle_beta   90.00
_cell.angle_gamma   90.00
#
_symmetry.space_group_name_H-M   'P 1'
#
loop_
_entity.id
_entity.type
_entity.pdbx_description
1 polymer ?
#
loop_
_entity_poly.entity_id
_entity_poly.type
_entity_poly.pdbx_seq_one_letter_code
_entity_poly.pdbx_strand_id
1 'polypeptide(L)'
;MVFEKVITSSPVMVENGEMIQFIDSMVLKLNIEEEKVFGELDRNTSNTERISGKLIGTIHDGLIKAIYSYEQGGAIIREEKIIKLGENFAHFRIGGKMKLQDGVYIYTSTDNDVEYGAKIPRKL
;
A
#
# COMPACT_ATOMS: atom_id res chain seq x y z
N MET A 1 -1.36 -15.42 3.87
CA MET A 1 0.02 -14.99 3.53
C MET A 1 0.35 -13.69 4.25
N VAL A 2 1.55 -13.57 4.83
CA VAL A 2 2.00 -12.35 5.53
C VAL A 2 3.29 -11.85 4.89
N PHE A 3 3.32 -10.56 4.57
CA PHE A 3 4.46 -9.83 4.04
C PHE A 3 4.79 -8.70 4.99
N GLU A 4 6.05 -8.52 5.31
CA GLU A 4 6.48 -7.50 6.28
C GLU A 4 7.72 -6.81 5.77
N LYS A 5 7.70 -5.48 5.80
CA LYS A 5 8.86 -4.66 5.54
C LYS A 5 9.00 -3.65 6.65
N VAL A 6 10.05 -3.82 7.45
CA VAL A 6 10.49 -2.81 8.41
C VAL A 6 11.57 -1.98 7.71
N ILE A 7 11.35 -0.67 7.60
CA ILE A 7 12.32 0.27 7.04
C ILE A 7 12.77 1.18 8.18
N THR A 8 13.87 0.84 8.82
CA THR A 8 14.46 1.73 9.82
C THR A 8 15.26 2.81 9.09
N SER A 9 14.62 3.92 8.72
CA SER A 9 15.32 5.09 8.15
C SER A 9 14.97 6.34 8.94
N SER A 10 15.98 7.09 9.37
CA SER A 10 15.77 8.41 9.96
C SER A 10 15.20 9.37 8.90
N PRO A 11 14.31 10.30 9.28
CA PRO A 11 13.86 11.38 8.40
C PRO A 11 15.06 12.11 7.80
N VAL A 12 15.02 12.34 6.49
CA VAL A 12 16.04 13.10 5.78
C VAL A 12 15.43 14.45 5.40
N MET A 13 16.05 15.51 5.90
CA MET A 13 15.78 16.87 5.46
C MET A 13 16.53 17.08 4.15
N VAL A 14 15.81 17.30 3.05
CA VAL A 14 16.43 17.59 1.76
C VAL A 14 16.76 19.08 1.65
N GLU A 15 17.68 19.43 0.74
CA GLU A 15 18.27 20.77 0.61
C GLU A 15 17.26 21.90 0.36
N ASN A 16 16.06 21.58 -0.15
CA ASN A 16 14.96 22.53 -0.35
C ASN A 16 14.11 22.75 0.92
N GLY A 17 14.48 22.19 2.06
CA GLY A 17 13.75 22.30 3.33
C GLY A 17 12.55 21.37 3.43
N GLU A 18 12.30 20.50 2.45
CA GLU A 18 11.28 19.48 2.55
C GLU A 18 11.73 18.34 3.48
N MET A 19 10.82 17.89 4.33
CA MET A 19 11.03 16.71 5.15
C MET A 19 10.43 15.52 4.40
N ILE A 20 11.28 14.62 3.90
CA ILE A 20 10.78 13.37 3.31
C ILE A 20 10.34 12.47 4.47
N GLN A 21 9.03 12.24 4.58
CA GLN A 21 8.48 11.30 5.55
C GLN A 21 8.71 9.87 5.05
N PHE A 22 9.46 9.08 5.81
CA PHE A 22 9.68 7.68 5.51
C PHE A 22 8.62 6.83 6.23
N ILE A 23 8.18 5.77 5.57
CA ILE A 23 7.37 4.72 6.20
C ILE A 23 8.34 3.88 7.03
N ASP A 24 8.31 4.00 8.35
CA ASP A 24 9.20 3.27 9.25
C ASP A 24 8.90 1.77 9.26
N SER A 25 7.63 1.41 9.15
CA SER A 25 7.23 0.01 9.06
C SER A 25 5.95 -0.16 8.28
N MET A 26 5.89 -1.29 7.56
CA MET A 26 4.73 -1.72 6.81
C MET A 26 4.53 -3.22 7.01
N VAL A 27 3.34 -3.60 7.45
CA VAL A 27 2.92 -5.01 7.55
C VAL A 27 1.70 -5.20 6.66
N LEU A 28 1.81 -6.12 5.72
CA LEU A 28 0.75 -6.50 4.79
C LEU A 28 0.35 -7.95 5.05
N LYS A 29 -0.87 -8.16 5.53
CA LYS A 29 -1.45 -9.50 5.66
C LYS A 29 -2.51 -9.70 4.59
N LEU A 30 -2.40 -10.79 3.84
CA LEU A 30 -3.32 -11.14 2.76
C LEU A 30 -3.87 -12.55 2.97
N ASN A 31 -5.18 -12.70 2.99
CA ASN A 31 -5.88 -13.95 2.77
C ASN A 31 -6.38 -13.98 1.32
N ILE A 32 -6.05 -15.04 0.59
CA ILE A 32 -6.42 -15.20 -0.82
C ILE A 32 -7.16 -16.52 -0.93
N GLU A 33 -8.41 -16.43 -1.36
CA GLU A 33 -9.31 -17.56 -1.56
C GLU A 33 -9.80 -17.50 -3.00
N GLU A 34 -9.29 -18.42 -3.84
CA GLU A 34 -9.47 -18.37 -5.29
C GLU A 34 -9.00 -17.03 -5.86
N GLU A 35 -9.92 -16.23 -6.42
CA GLU A 35 -9.65 -14.89 -6.96
C GLU A 35 -9.94 -13.77 -5.96
N LYS A 36 -10.51 -14.07 -4.78
CA LYS A 36 -10.87 -13.06 -3.78
C LYS A 36 -9.70 -12.80 -2.84
N VAL A 37 -9.48 -11.53 -2.54
CA VAL A 37 -8.43 -11.08 -1.62
C VAL A 37 -9.05 -10.30 -0.47
N PHE A 38 -8.71 -10.70 0.75
CA PHE A 38 -9.00 -9.97 1.98
C PHE A 38 -7.70 -9.72 2.73
N GLY A 39 -7.57 -8.63 3.47
CA GLY A 39 -6.32 -8.38 4.16
C GLY A 39 -6.32 -7.19 5.08
N GLU A 40 -5.16 -6.96 5.66
CA GLU A 40 -4.84 -5.82 6.52
C GLU A 40 -3.55 -5.18 6.02
N LEU A 41 -3.54 -3.86 6.00
CA LEU A 41 -2.33 -3.07 5.78
C LEU A 41 -2.15 -2.13 6.96
N ASP A 42 -1.10 -2.41 7.73
CA ASP A 42 -0.60 -1.56 8.80
C ASP A 42 0.61 -0.78 8.27
N ARG A 43 0.60 0.54 8.42
CA ARG A 43 1.75 1.40 8.14
C ARG A 43 2.02 2.33 9.30
N ASN A 44 3.30 2.46 9.65
CA ASN A 44 3.79 3.44 10.60
C ASN A 44 4.72 4.41 9.88
N THR A 45 4.59 5.69 10.16
CA THR A 45 5.46 6.75 9.60
C THR A 45 6.11 7.49 10.75
N SER A 46 7.29 8.07 10.55
CA SER A 46 8.09 8.64 11.64
C SER A 46 7.42 9.77 12.42
N ASN A 47 6.38 10.42 11.87
CA ASN A 47 5.75 11.61 12.45
C ASN A 47 4.22 11.57 12.51
N THR A 48 3.56 10.45 12.17
CA THR A 48 2.10 10.33 12.24
C THR A 48 1.66 9.07 12.99
N GLU A 49 0.41 9.07 13.45
CA GLU A 49 -0.17 7.90 14.09
C GLU A 49 -0.13 6.68 13.15
N ARG A 50 0.06 5.50 13.74
CA ARG A 50 -0.05 4.22 13.04
C ARG A 50 -1.39 4.16 12.31
N ILE A 51 -1.34 3.97 10.99
CA ILE A 51 -2.54 3.80 10.17
C ILE A 51 -2.73 2.31 9.92
N SER A 52 -3.90 1.79 10.31
CA SER A 52 -4.31 0.41 10.06
C SER A 52 -5.62 0.40 9.28
N GLY A 53 -5.75 -0.52 8.32
CA GLY A 53 -6.95 -0.63 7.53
C GLY A 53 -7.11 -1.98 6.85
N LYS A 54 -8.31 -2.19 6.30
CA LYS A 54 -8.70 -3.43 5.62
C LYS A 54 -8.50 -3.32 4.12
N LEU A 55 -8.05 -4.40 3.49
CA LEU A 55 -7.96 -4.58 2.05
C LEU A 55 -9.03 -5.58 1.60
N ILE A 56 -9.82 -5.21 0.60
CA ILE A 56 -10.77 -6.12 -0.05
C ILE A 56 -10.64 -5.94 -1.56
N GLY A 57 -10.44 -7.02 -2.30
CA GLY A 57 -10.18 -6.96 -3.73
C GLY A 57 -10.18 -8.31 -4.42
N THR A 58 -9.59 -8.31 -5.61
CA THR A 58 -9.40 -9.52 -6.42
C THR A 58 -7.96 -9.67 -6.88
N ILE A 59 -7.58 -10.89 -7.28
CA ILE A 59 -6.28 -11.21 -7.87
C ILE A 59 -6.44 -11.84 -9.25
N HIS A 60 -5.61 -11.40 -10.21
CA HIS A 60 -5.48 -12.01 -11.53
C HIS A 60 -4.01 -11.93 -11.97
N ASP A 61 -3.42 -13.02 -12.47
CA ASP A 61 -2.01 -13.11 -12.90
C ASP A 61 -0.99 -12.54 -11.89
N GLY A 62 -1.20 -12.80 -10.60
CA GLY A 62 -0.34 -12.29 -9.54
C GLY A 62 -0.49 -10.79 -9.25
N LEU A 63 -1.44 -10.11 -9.90
CA LEU A 63 -1.78 -8.71 -9.66
C LEU A 63 -3.05 -8.61 -8.82
N ILE A 64 -2.93 -8.05 -7.63
CA ILE A 64 -4.06 -7.74 -6.75
C ILE A 64 -4.52 -6.32 -7.03
N LYS A 65 -5.84 -6.16 -7.21
CA LYS A 65 -6.51 -4.88 -7.21
C LYS A 65 -7.48 -4.85 -6.03
N ALA A 66 -7.22 -4.00 -5.04
CA ALA A 66 -7.98 -3.97 -3.80
C ALA A 66 -8.30 -2.55 -3.35
N ILE A 67 -9.40 -2.39 -2.63
CA ILE A 67 -9.73 -1.16 -1.91
C ILE A 67 -9.22 -1.28 -0.49
N TYR A 68 -8.31 -0.37 -0.13
CA TYR A 68 -7.81 -0.16 1.22
C TYR A 68 -8.70 0.86 1.92
N SER A 69 -9.31 0.47 3.04
CA SER A 69 -10.15 1.34 3.87
C SER A 69 -9.54 1.50 5.27
N TYR A 70 -9.33 2.72 5.71
CA TYR A 70 -8.76 3.04 7.03
C TYR A 70 -9.41 4.30 7.62
N GLU A 71 -9.28 4.50 8.92
CA GLU A 71 -9.74 5.71 9.59
C GLU A 71 -8.60 6.72 9.75
N GLN A 72 -8.88 7.99 9.48
CA GLN A 72 -7.95 9.09 9.72
C GLN A 72 -8.75 10.33 10.11
N GLY A 73 -8.46 10.89 11.30
CA GLY A 73 -9.14 12.10 11.78
C GLY A 73 -10.67 11.95 11.91
N GLY A 74 -11.15 10.76 12.29
CA GLY A 74 -12.58 10.46 12.45
C GLY A 74 -13.34 10.23 11.13
N ALA A 75 -12.64 10.23 9.99
CA ALA A 75 -13.22 9.93 8.68
C ALA A 75 -12.69 8.60 8.13
N ILE A 76 -13.56 7.86 7.43
CA ILE A 76 -13.14 6.67 6.69
C ILE A 76 -12.60 7.11 5.34
N ILE A 77 -11.33 6.83 5.09
CA ILE A 77 -10.65 7.04 3.81
C ILE A 77 -10.62 5.70 3.06
N ARG A 78 -10.87 5.76 1.75
CA ARG A 78 -10.83 4.59 0.86
C ARG A 78 -9.95 4.87 -0.34
N GLU A 79 -9.00 3.98 -0.60
CA GLU A 79 -8.02 4.12 -1.67
C GLU A 79 -7.84 2.80 -2.42
N GLU A 80 -7.73 2.85 -3.73
CA GLU A 80 -7.29 1.73 -4.54
C GLU A 80 -5.80 1.43 -4.29
N LYS A 81 -5.49 0.16 -4.08
CA LYS A 81 -4.13 -0.39 -4.03
C LYS A 81 -3.98 -1.44 -5.11
N ILE A 82 -2.90 -1.31 -5.88
CA ILE A 82 -2.45 -2.31 -6.84
C ILE A 82 -1.21 -2.96 -6.25
N ILE A 83 -1.25 -4.28 -6.06
CA ILE A 83 -0.18 -5.05 -5.42
C ILE A 83 0.24 -6.16 -6.36
N LYS A 84 1.50 -6.13 -6.82
CA LYS A 84 2.08 -7.23 -7.62
C LYS A 84 2.74 -8.23 -6.67
N LEU A 85 2.28 -9.46 -6.71
CA LEU A 85 2.90 -10.59 -6.02
C LEU A 85 3.98 -11.22 -6.90
N GLY A 86 5.14 -11.48 -6.29
CA GLY A 86 6.12 -12.43 -6.78
C GLY A 86 6.14 -13.67 -5.88
N GLU A 87 7.03 -14.61 -6.17
CA GLU A 87 7.13 -15.89 -5.44
C GLU A 87 7.30 -15.69 -3.91
N ASN A 88 8.15 -14.74 -3.51
CA ASN A 88 8.50 -14.49 -2.10
C ASN A 88 8.44 -13.01 -1.70
N PHE A 89 7.78 -12.18 -2.50
CA PHE A 89 7.68 -10.74 -2.22
C PHE A 89 6.39 -10.14 -2.77
N ALA A 90 6.02 -8.97 -2.27
CA ALA A 90 4.99 -8.11 -2.83
C ALA A 90 5.56 -6.75 -3.22
N HIS A 91 4.94 -6.09 -4.19
CA HIS A 91 5.19 -4.70 -4.56
C HIS A 91 3.89 -3.91 -4.58
N PHE A 92 3.84 -2.76 -3.93
CA PHE A 92 2.79 -1.78 -4.22
C PHE A 92 3.16 -0.99 -5.46
N ARG A 93 2.14 -0.69 -6.29
CA ARG A 93 2.23 0.40 -7.26
C ARG A 93 2.57 1.68 -6.50
N ILE A 94 3.54 2.43 -7.02
CA ILE A 94 3.88 3.77 -6.57
C ILE A 94 3.69 4.76 -7.73
N GLY A 95 3.46 6.02 -7.39
CA GLY A 95 3.24 7.06 -8.39
C GLY A 95 1.92 6.91 -9.16
N GLY A 96 1.70 7.87 -10.06
CA GLY A 96 0.43 8.03 -10.78
C GLY A 96 -0.54 8.97 -10.08
N LYS A 97 -1.41 9.59 -10.87
CA LYS A 97 -2.46 10.48 -10.35
C LYS A 97 -3.65 9.63 -9.89
N MET A 98 -4.29 10.06 -8.81
CA MET A 98 -5.54 9.46 -8.32
C MET A 98 -6.68 10.48 -8.45
N LYS A 99 -7.90 9.99 -8.69
CA LYS A 99 -9.12 10.80 -8.64
C LYS A 99 -10.09 10.20 -7.63
N LEU A 100 -10.86 11.06 -6.98
CA LEU A 100 -11.98 10.60 -6.15
C LEU A 100 -13.13 10.19 -7.07
N GLN A 101 -13.55 8.93 -6.99
CA GLN A 101 -14.70 8.39 -7.70
C GLN A 101 -15.50 7.52 -6.74
N ASP A 102 -16.80 7.78 -6.61
CA ASP A 102 -17.71 7.01 -5.74
C ASP A 102 -17.21 6.86 -4.29
N GLY A 103 -16.57 7.93 -3.76
CA GLY A 103 -16.01 7.93 -2.40
C GLY A 103 -14.72 7.13 -2.22
N VAL A 104 -14.06 6.74 -3.32
CA VAL A 104 -12.80 6.01 -3.34
C VAL A 104 -11.77 6.75 -4.20
N TYR A 105 -10.56 6.95 -3.69
CA TYR A 105 -9.46 7.43 -4.52
C TYR A 105 -8.97 6.28 -5.40
N ILE A 106 -9.10 6.41 -6.73
CA ILE A 106 -8.68 5.39 -7.70
C ILE A 106 -7.61 5.94 -8.65
N TYR A 107 -6.73 5.08 -9.16
CA TYR A 107 -5.70 5.52 -10.12
C TYR A 107 -6.34 5.96 -11.44
N THR A 108 -5.91 7.11 -11.96
CA THR A 108 -6.42 7.66 -13.24
C THR A 108 -5.68 7.15 -14.46
N SER A 109 -4.42 6.74 -14.30
CA SER A 109 -3.64 6.14 -15.37
C SER A 109 -3.66 4.62 -15.26
N THR A 110 -4.20 3.98 -16.29
CA THR A 110 -4.11 2.53 -16.53
C THR A 110 -2.91 2.16 -17.39
N ASP A 111 -2.12 3.15 -17.82
CA ASP A 111 -1.12 3.00 -18.87
C ASP A 111 0.15 2.27 -18.42
N ASN A 112 0.83 1.69 -19.41
CA ASN A 112 1.95 0.73 -19.36
C ASN A 112 3.19 1.14 -18.55
N ASP A 113 3.25 2.37 -18.02
CA ASP A 113 4.34 2.88 -17.18
C ASP A 113 3.98 2.79 -15.69
N VAL A 114 3.57 1.59 -15.25
CA VAL A 114 3.29 1.34 -13.83
C VAL A 114 4.61 1.13 -13.09
N GLU A 115 4.98 2.10 -12.26
CA GLU A 115 6.10 1.96 -11.33
C GLU A 115 5.70 1.17 -10.09
N TYR A 116 6.62 0.31 -9.64
CA TYR A 116 6.46 -0.49 -8.44
C TYR A 116 7.54 -0.11 -7.43
N GLY A 117 7.11 0.07 -6.18
CA GLY A 117 8.02 0.41 -5.10
C GLY A 117 8.94 -0.76 -4.73
N ALA A 118 9.77 -0.54 -3.71
CA ALA A 118 10.68 -1.56 -3.22
C ALA A 118 9.94 -2.81 -2.71
N LYS A 119 10.57 -3.98 -2.91
CA LYS A 119 10.06 -5.30 -2.50
C LYS A 119 9.72 -5.35 -1.00
N ILE A 120 8.59 -5.99 -0.69
CA ILE A 120 8.17 -6.35 0.67
C ILE A 120 8.33 -7.88 0.78
N PRO A 121 9.29 -8.39 1.56
CA PRO A 121 9.53 -9.82 1.65
C PRO A 121 8.37 -10.53 2.35
N ARG A 122 8.11 -11.78 1.94
CA ARG A 122 7.20 -12.68 2.66
C ARG A 122 7.83 -13.04 4.01
N LYS A 123 7.06 -12.92 5.08
CA LYS A 123 7.46 -13.41 6.40
C LYS A 123 7.33 -14.93 6.41
N LEU A 124 8.44 -15.63 6.68
CA LEU A 124 8.49 -17.08 6.87
C LEU A 124 7.84 -17.48 8.19
#